data_AF-A0A857J8W7-F1
#
_entry.id   AF-A0A857J8W7-F1
#
_cell.length_a   1.000
_cell.length_b   1.000
_cell.length_c   1.000
_cell.angle_alpha   90.00
_cell.angle_beta   90.00
_cell.angle_gamma   90.00
#
_symmetry.space_group_name_H-M   'P 1'
#
loop_
_entity.id
_entity.type
_entity.pdbx_description
1 polymer ?
#
loop_
_entity_poly.entity_id
_entity_poly.type
_entity_poly.pdbx_seq_one_letter_code
_entity_poly.pdbx_strand_id
1 'polypeptide(L)' 'MPPLLSDRLTVCLFAWNEEQRILRSLENFRGLFRVLVVDNCSTDRTAEVARGASYELTVI' A
#
# COMPACT_ATOMS: atom_id res chain seq x y z
N MET A 1 15.84 -1.25 10.24
CA MET A 1 15.40 -0.27 9.23
C MET A 1 15.68 1.12 9.77
N PRO A 2 16.05 2.09 8.91
CA PRO A 2 16.14 3.48 9.32
C PRO A 2 14.76 4.00 9.80
N PRO A 3 14.73 5.06 10.61
CA PRO A 3 13.47 5.71 11.00
C PRO A 3 12.76 6.25 9.76
N LEU A 4 11.42 6.29 9.82
CA LEU A 4 10.59 6.91 8.78
C LEU A 4 11.02 8.35 8.53
N LEU A 5 10.87 8.83 7.29
CA LEU A 5 11.08 10.23 6.95
C LEU A 5 10.07 11.12 7.69
N SER A 6 8.83 10.65 7.87
CA SER A 6 7.84 11.24 8.77
C SER A 6 6.83 10.19 9.23
N ASP A 7 6.58 10.11 10.53
CA ASP A 7 5.57 9.25 11.15
C ASP A 7 4.19 9.92 11.27
N ARG A 8 4.12 11.23 10.98
CA ARG A 8 2.89 12.05 11.00
C ARG A 8 2.18 12.13 9.64
N LEU A 9 2.82 11.63 8.58
CA LEU A 9 2.24 11.60 7.23
C LEU A 9 1.85 10.17 6.87
N THR A 10 0.64 10.02 6.33
CA THR A 10 0.15 8.76 5.78
C THR A 10 -0.11 8.95 4.29
N VAL A 11 0.49 8.09 3.47
CA VAL A 11 0.23 8.03 2.02
C VAL A 11 -1.01 7.16 1.80
N CYS A 12 -2.04 7.71 1.15
CA CYS A 12 -3.24 6.96 0.79
C CYS A 12 -3.19 6.58 -0.69
N LEU A 13 -3.28 5.29 -1.01
CA LEU A 13 -3.34 4.76 -2.37
C LEU A 13 -4.69 4.10 -2.62
N PHE A 14 -5.43 4.62 -3.60
CA PHE A 14 -6.67 3.99 -4.06
C PHE A 14 -6.33 3.07 -5.22
N ALA A 15 -6.75 1.80 -5.14
CA ALA A 15 -6.44 0.78 -6.13
C ALA A 15 -7.72 0.12 -6.64
N TRP A 16 -7.75 -0.20 -7.93
CA TRP A 16 -8.79 -1.01 -8.57
C TRP A 16 -8.15 -1.85 -9.67
N ASN A 17 -8.12 -3.17 -9.48
CA ASN A 17 -7.54 -4.13 -10.40
C ASN A 17 -6.06 -3.84 -10.76
N GLU A 18 -5.22 -3.70 -9.74
CA GLU A 18 -3.79 -3.37 -9.83
C GLU A 18 -2.87 -4.51 -9.36
N GLU A 19 -3.29 -5.78 -9.40
CA GLU A 19 -2.48 -6.91 -8.91
C GLU A 19 -1.06 -6.97 -9.51
N GLN A 20 -0.87 -6.44 -10.73
CA GLN A 20 0.40 -6.42 -11.44
C GLN A 20 1.28 -5.19 -11.12
N ARG A 21 0.72 -4.14 -10.50
CA ARG A 21 1.41 -2.85 -10.34
C ARG A 21 1.49 -2.36 -8.89
N ILE A 22 0.57 -2.78 -8.02
CA ILE A 22 0.42 -2.22 -6.67
C ILE A 22 1.72 -2.32 -5.86
N LEU A 23 2.48 -3.43 -5.98
CA LEU A 23 3.76 -3.60 -5.28
C LEU A 23 4.80 -2.55 -5.69
N ARG A 24 4.87 -2.20 -6.97
CA ARG A 24 5.80 -1.17 -7.47
C ARG A 24 5.45 0.20 -6.87
N SER A 25 4.17 0.52 -6.76
CA SER A 25 3.71 1.76 -6.14
C SER A 25 4.04 1.82 -4.65
N LEU A 26 3.87 0.70 -3.94
CA LEU A 26 4.18 0.57 -2.52
C LEU A 26 5.68 0.75 -2.22
N GLU A 27 6.55 0.22 -3.09
CA GLU A 27 8.01 0.30 -2.91
C GLU A 27 8.53 1.75 -2.90
N ASN A 28 7.87 2.67 -3.61
CA ASN A 28 8.25 4.10 -3.62
C ASN A 28 8.18 4.76 -2.23
N PHE A 29 7.43 4.18 -1.29
CA PHE A 29 7.19 4.75 0.04
C PHE A 29 7.79 3.88 1.16
N ARG A 30 8.43 2.77 0.81
CA ARG A 30 8.93 1.79 1.78
C ARG A 30 9.95 2.42 2.73
N GLY A 31 9.65 2.35 4.03
CA GLY A 31 10.51 2.92 5.07
C GLY A 31 10.56 4.44 5.10
N LEU A 32 9.74 5.14 4.30
CA LEU A 32 9.65 6.61 4.31
C LEU A 32 8.42 7.09 5.09
N PHE A 33 7.27 6.46 4.86
CA PHE A 33 5.99 6.86 5.45
C PHE A 33 5.13 5.64 5.82
N ARG A 34 4.08 5.86 6.61
CA ARG A 34 2.97 4.91 6.71
C ARG A 34 2.18 4.94 5.41
N VAL A 35 1.68 3.79 4.96
CA VAL A 35 0.91 3.68 3.71
C VAL A 35 -0.41 2.98 4.00
N LEU A 36 -1.51 3.62 3.61
CA LEU A 36 -2.87 3.10 3.58
C LEU A 36 -3.24 2.76 2.14
N VAL A 37 -3.68 1.53 1.87
CA VAL A 37 -4.25 1.17 0.56
C VAL A 37 -5.74 0.96 0.73
N VAL A 38 -6.52 1.66 -0.09
CA VAL A 38 -7.97 1.52 -0.21
C VAL A 38 -8.25 0.70 -1.46
N ASP A 39 -8.87 -0.47 -1.30
CA ASP A 39 -9.22 -1.34 -2.42
C ASP A 39 -10.64 -1.02 -2.87
N ASN A 40 -10.79 -0.45 -4.06
CA ASN A 40 -12.09 -0.01 -4.58
C ASN A 40 -12.86 -1.20 -5.20
N CYS A 41 -13.09 -2.24 -4.39
CA CYS A 41 -13.78 -3.47 -4.78
C CYS A 41 -13.15 -4.16 -5.99
N SER A 42 -11.83 -4.38 -5.97
CA SER A 42 -11.17 -5.13 -7.04
C SER A 42 -11.76 -6.53 -7.20
N THR A 43 -11.76 -7.02 -8.44
CA THR A 43 -12.18 -8.37 -8.82
C THR A 43 -11.00 -9.29 -9.14
N ASP A 44 -9.78 -8.79 -8.94
CA ASP A 44 -8.52 -9.49 -9.12
C ASP A 44 -7.82 -9.72 -7.77
N ARG A 45 -6.51 -10.05 -7.78
CA ARG A 45 -5.75 -10.31 -6.56
C ARG A 45 -5.16 -9.05 -5.90
N THR A 46 -5.60 -7.85 -6.24
CA THR A 46 -5.05 -6.59 -5.71
C THR A 46 -4.93 -6.57 -4.19
N ALA A 47 -6.01 -6.88 -3.47
CA ALA A 47 -6.00 -6.89 -2.00
C ALA A 47 -5.06 -7.97 -1.41
N GLU A 48 -4.99 -9.15 -2.04
CA GLU A 48 -4.11 -10.24 -1.62
C GLU A 48 -2.64 -9.83 -1.76
N VAL A 49 -2.29 -9.31 -2.94
CA VAL A 49 -0.93 -8.85 -3.26
C VAL A 49 -0.52 -7.70 -2.34
N ALA A 50 -1.40 -6.73 -2.08
CA ALA A 50 -1.13 -5.61 -1.18
C ALA A 50 -0.92 -6.07 0.29
N ARG A 51 -1.72 -7.01 0.79
CA ARG A 51 -1.56 -7.58 2.15
C ARG A 51 -0.24 -8.32 2.34
N GLY A 52 0.23 -9.01 1.30
CA GLY A 52 1.53 -9.70 1.33
C GLY A 52 2.73 -8.77 1.51
N ALA A 53 2.58 -7.47 1.24
CA ALA A 53 3.67 -6.51 1.21
C ALA A 53 4.06 -5.92 2.58
N SER A 54 3.45 -6.37 3.69
CA SER A 54 3.77 -5.96 5.07
C SER A 54 3.55 -4.48 5.40
N TYR A 55 2.64 -3.81 4.70
CA TYR A 55 2.20 -2.45 5.04
C TYR A 55 1.10 -2.52 6.11
N GLU A 56 1.02 -1.49 6.95
CA GLU A 56 -0.09 -1.29 7.89
C GLU A 56 -1.36 -0.98 7.09
N LEU A 57 -1.98 -2.05 6.59
CA LEU A 57 -2.98 -2.00 5.54
C LEU A 57 -4.38 -2.03 6.14
N THR A 58 -5.15 -0.97 5.98
CA THR A 58 -6.61 -1.03 6.18
C THR A 58 -7.27 -1.05 4.81
N VAL A 59 -7.63 -2.25 4.35
CA VAL A 59 -8.48 -2.41 3.16
C VAL A 59 -9.92 -2.13 3.58
N ILE A 60 -10.42 -0.96 3.18
CA ILE A 60 -11.85 -0.60 3.19
C ILE A 60 -12.40 -0.74 1.78
#